data_AF-A0A2W4MV83-F1
#
_entry.id   AF-A0A2W4MV83-F1
#
_cell.length_a   1.000
_cell.length_b   1.000
_cell.length_c   1.000
_cell.angle_alpha   90.00
_cell.angle_beta   90.00
_cell.angle_gamma   90.00
#
_symmetry.space_group_name_H-M   'P 1'
#
loop_
_entity.id
_entity.type
_entity.pdbx_description
1 polymer ?
#
loop_
_entity_poly.entity_id
_entity_poly.type
_entity_poly.pdbx_seq_one_letter_code
_entity_poly.pdbx_strand_id
1 'polypeptide(L)'
;MAVGWFGEALIFGFLLPYLQNPARDGRWALYGYSLAVAILAVVASLCTTVFGPELTARLSYPTYALVQQIRIGEFLERTEIVLVGIWIMGMFVKVGLCLLAAGLAARHSAGIPFTPWSVAAQVIAALALTQLWPSFNSQASWAVSGLTPTVLPIQLGIPLLLLAVGGLRGWPVPKRNRKDRASHELG
;
A
#
# COMPACT_ATOMS: atom_id res chain seq x y z
N MET A 1 -14.60 -2.21 3.01
CA MET A 1 -13.36 -2.03 3.79
C MET A 1 -12.10 -2.53 3.06
N ALA A 2 -12.08 -3.72 2.45
CA ALA A 2 -10.85 -4.24 1.81
C ALA A 2 -10.40 -3.49 0.53
N VAL A 3 -11.32 -2.84 -0.17
CA VAL A 3 -11.08 -2.27 -1.51
C VAL A 3 -10.13 -1.06 -1.49
N GLY A 4 -10.17 -0.22 -0.44
CA GLY A 4 -9.29 0.96 -0.36
C GLY A 4 -7.80 0.63 -0.33
N TRP A 5 -7.46 -0.60 0.09
CA TRP A 5 -6.09 -1.10 0.17
C TRP A 5 -5.55 -1.57 -1.19
N PHE A 6 -6.42 -1.84 -2.17
CA PHE A 6 -5.97 -2.19 -3.52
C PHE A 6 -5.24 -1.03 -4.21
N GLY A 7 -5.47 0.22 -3.77
CA GLY A 7 -4.67 1.41 -4.14
C GLY A 7 -3.16 1.19 -4.05
N GLU A 8 -2.73 0.43 -3.04
CA GLU A 8 -1.32 0.12 -2.80
C GLU A 8 -0.77 -0.85 -3.85
N ALA A 9 -1.61 -1.73 -4.42
CA ALA A 9 -1.21 -2.62 -5.50
C ALA A 9 -0.78 -1.85 -6.76
N LEU A 10 -1.37 -0.68 -7.03
CA LEU A 10 -0.94 0.18 -8.15
C LEU A 10 0.47 0.73 -7.91
N ILE A 11 0.79 1.09 -6.67
CA ILE A 11 2.13 1.57 -6.28
C ILE A 11 3.16 0.45 -6.50
N PHE A 12 2.84 -0.79 -6.14
CA PHE A 12 3.69 -1.94 -6.45
C PHE A 12 3.88 -2.15 -7.96
N GLY A 13 2.88 -1.84 -8.78
CA GLY A 13 3.00 -1.83 -10.25
C GLY A 13 4.05 -0.85 -10.76
N PHE A 14 4.16 0.35 -10.18
CA PHE A 14 5.21 1.32 -10.51
C PHE A 14 6.61 0.87 -10.05
N LEU A 15 6.69 0.01 -9.04
CA LEU A 15 7.95 -0.53 -8.53
C LEU A 15 8.44 -1.75 -9.34
N LEU A 16 7.53 -2.46 -10.00
CA LEU A 16 7.80 -3.64 -10.81
C LEU A 16 8.94 -3.49 -11.84
N PRO A 17 9.05 -2.39 -12.63
CA PRO A 17 10.15 -2.21 -13.58
C PRO A 17 11.52 -1.99 -12.93
N TYR A 18 11.57 -1.70 -11.63
CA TYR A 18 12.82 -1.53 -10.87
C TYR A 18 13.27 -2.82 -10.18
N LEU A 19 12.49 -3.90 -10.25
CA LEU A 19 12.88 -5.22 -9.72
C LEU A 19 13.79 -5.94 -10.72
N GLN A 20 14.92 -6.43 -10.23
CA GLN A 20 15.87 -7.20 -11.05
C GLN A 20 15.26 -8.52 -11.55
N ASN A 21 14.42 -9.17 -10.73
CA ASN A 21 13.78 -10.44 -11.09
C ASN A 21 12.31 -10.47 -10.63
N PRO A 22 11.37 -9.89 -11.39
CA PRO A 22 9.98 -9.72 -10.96
C PRO A 22 9.27 -11.03 -10.55
N ALA A 23 9.59 -12.15 -11.19
CA ALA A 23 9.01 -13.47 -10.85
C ALA A 23 9.56 -14.08 -9.54
N ARG A 24 10.81 -13.77 -9.17
CA ARG A 24 11.41 -14.21 -7.90
C ARG A 24 11.13 -13.22 -6.78
N ASP A 25 11.03 -11.94 -7.09
CA ASP A 25 10.84 -10.90 -6.08
C ASP A 25 9.34 -10.77 -5.73
N GLY A 26 8.44 -11.05 -6.68
CA GLY A 26 6.99 -11.09 -6.44
C GLY A 26 6.54 -12.17 -5.44
N ARG A 27 7.19 -13.34 -5.40
CA ARG A 27 6.88 -14.38 -4.40
C ARG A 27 7.24 -13.93 -2.98
N TRP A 28 8.34 -13.20 -2.80
CA TRP A 28 8.75 -12.68 -1.49
C TRP A 28 7.80 -11.58 -1.02
N ALA A 29 7.34 -10.73 -1.93
CA ALA A 29 6.28 -9.77 -1.65
C ALA A 29 4.98 -10.47 -1.22
N LEU A 30 4.60 -11.57 -1.89
CA LEU A 30 3.42 -12.36 -1.50
C LEU A 30 3.57 -13.02 -0.13
N TYR A 31 4.74 -13.59 0.17
CA TYR A 31 5.02 -14.16 1.49
C TYR A 31 4.94 -13.08 2.58
N GLY A 32 5.58 -11.93 2.38
CA GLY A 32 5.50 -10.81 3.32
C GLY A 32 4.06 -10.32 3.54
N TYR A 33 3.28 -10.21 2.46
CA TYR A 33 1.87 -9.84 2.54
C TYR A 33 1.04 -10.87 3.31
N SER A 34 1.20 -12.16 3.01
CA SER A 34 0.47 -13.23 3.71
C SER A 34 0.79 -13.27 5.20
N LEU A 35 2.06 -13.06 5.57
CA LEU A 35 2.49 -12.98 6.96
C LEU A 35 1.87 -11.76 7.66
N ALA A 36 1.88 -10.60 7.03
CA ALA A 36 1.27 -9.39 7.57
C ALA A 36 -0.25 -9.57 7.81
N VAL A 37 -0.95 -10.16 6.84
CA VAL A 37 -2.39 -10.47 6.97
C VAL A 37 -2.64 -11.46 8.11
N ALA A 38 -1.82 -12.50 8.24
CA ALA A 38 -1.94 -13.47 9.33
C ALA A 38 -1.73 -12.83 10.70
N ILE A 39 -0.71 -11.98 10.86
CA ILE A 39 -0.46 -11.25 12.10
C ILE A 39 -1.65 -10.33 12.44
N LEU A 40 -2.15 -9.57 11.48
CA LEU A 40 -3.29 -8.68 11.68
C LEU A 40 -4.57 -9.46 12.06
N ALA A 41 -4.80 -10.62 11.45
CA ALA A 41 -5.95 -11.48 11.78
C ALA A 41 -5.88 -12.01 13.22
N VAL A 42 -4.69 -12.42 13.67
CA VAL A 42 -4.47 -12.84 15.07
C VAL A 42 -4.73 -11.68 16.02
N VAL A 43 -4.17 -10.51 15.76
CA VAL A 43 -4.37 -9.31 16.60
C VAL A 43 -5.85 -8.91 16.66
N ALA A 44 -6.55 -8.90 15.53
CA ALA A 44 -7.97 -8.60 15.49
C ALA A 44 -8.80 -9.60 16.31
N SER A 45 -8.46 -10.90 16.21
CA SER A 45 -9.11 -11.96 16.98
C SER A 45 -8.87 -11.79 18.50
N LEU A 46 -7.66 -11.40 18.89
CA LEU A 46 -7.33 -11.09 20.29
C LEU A 46 -8.11 -9.89 20.80
N CYS A 47 -8.20 -8.81 20.03
CA CYS A 47 -9.02 -7.64 20.39
C CYS A 47 -10.47 -8.04 20.68
N THR A 48 -11.09 -8.81 19.77
CA THR A 48 -12.47 -9.28 19.94
C THR A 48 -12.62 -10.22 21.13
N THR A 49 -11.64 -11.08 21.41
CA THR A 49 -11.68 -12.01 22.55
C THR A 49 -11.54 -11.28 23.89
N VAL A 50 -10.69 -10.26 23.96
CA VAL A 50 -10.40 -9.52 25.21
C VAL A 50 -11.49 -8.49 25.53
N PHE A 51 -11.90 -7.69 24.55
CA PHE A 51 -12.86 -6.61 24.76
C PHE A 51 -14.31 -7.01 24.47
N GLY A 52 -14.53 -8.14 23.80
CA GLY A 52 -15.81 -8.48 23.21
C GLY A 52 -16.06 -7.75 21.89
N PRO A 53 -16.97 -8.26 21.03
CA PRO A 53 -17.25 -7.69 19.72
C PRO A 53 -17.86 -6.28 19.77
N GLU A 54 -18.72 -6.00 20.76
CA GLU A 54 -19.40 -4.72 20.85
C GLU A 54 -18.47 -3.58 21.26
N LEU A 55 -17.58 -3.81 22.22
CA LEU A 55 -16.61 -2.80 22.65
C LEU A 55 -15.50 -2.61 21.60
N THR A 56 -15.05 -3.71 20.97
CA THR A 56 -14.06 -3.66 19.88
C THR A 56 -14.55 -2.81 18.71
N ALA A 57 -15.82 -2.91 18.35
CA ALA A 57 -16.42 -2.11 17.27
C ALA A 57 -16.53 -0.61 17.59
N ARG A 58 -16.55 -0.24 18.88
CA ARG A 58 -16.61 1.17 19.33
C ARG A 58 -15.23 1.79 19.55
N LEU A 59 -14.18 0.98 19.66
CA LEU A 59 -12.81 1.43 19.79
C LEU A 59 -12.27 1.86 18.42
N SER A 60 -11.83 3.12 18.30
CA SER A 60 -11.17 3.60 17.07
C SER A 60 -9.82 2.92 16.81
N TYR A 61 -9.11 2.53 17.89
CA TYR A 61 -7.79 1.88 17.83
C TYR A 61 -7.72 0.69 18.79
N PRO A 62 -8.42 -0.42 18.50
CA PRO A 62 -8.55 -1.55 19.42
C PRO A 62 -7.20 -2.24 19.70
N THR A 63 -6.30 -2.31 18.72
CA THR A 63 -4.95 -2.85 18.90
C THR A 63 -4.12 -2.05 19.91
N TYR A 64 -4.25 -0.73 19.90
CA TYR A 64 -3.54 0.13 20.85
C TYR A 64 -4.08 -0.08 22.26
N ALA A 65 -5.41 -0.10 22.41
CA ALA A 65 -6.06 -0.42 23.68
C ALA A 65 -5.68 -1.81 24.20
N LEU A 66 -5.55 -2.81 23.30
CA LEU A 66 -5.12 -4.17 23.66
C LEU A 66 -3.71 -4.16 24.26
N VAL A 67 -2.77 -3.42 23.67
CA VAL A 67 -1.39 -3.32 24.17
C VAL A 67 -1.33 -2.62 25.53
N GLN A 68 -2.17 -1.61 25.78
CA GLN A 68 -2.24 -0.95 27.08
C GLN A 68 -2.76 -1.86 28.20
N GLN A 69 -3.52 -2.90 27.88
CA GLN A 69 -3.98 -3.89 28.87
C GLN A 69 -2.88 -4.88 29.29
N ILE A 70 -1.79 -4.99 28.50
CA ILE A 70 -0.68 -5.91 28.80
C ILE A 70 0.24 -5.28 29.85
N ARG A 71 -0.13 -5.45 31.13
CA ARG A 71 0.69 -5.07 32.28
C ARG A 71 1.53 -6.26 32.75
N ILE A 72 2.78 -6.35 32.29
CA ILE A 72 3.74 -7.35 32.76
C ILE A 72 4.86 -6.62 33.52
N GLY A 73 4.62 -6.29 34.79
CA GLY A 73 5.55 -5.54 35.65
C GLY A 73 5.72 -4.05 35.28
N GLU A 74 6.59 -3.34 36.01
CA GLU A 74 6.84 -1.88 35.81
C GLU A 74 7.60 -1.55 34.51
N PHE A 75 8.30 -2.52 33.91
CA PHE A 75 9.16 -2.27 32.73
C PHE A 75 8.40 -2.36 31.40
N LEU A 76 7.37 -3.21 31.30
CA LEU A 76 6.61 -3.42 30.05
C LEU A 76 5.45 -2.42 29.86
N GLU A 77 5.24 -1.49 30.80
CA GLU A 77 4.23 -0.43 30.72
C GLU A 77 4.48 0.54 29.55
N ARG A 78 5.71 0.62 29.03
CA ARG A 78 6.11 1.43 27.86
C ARG A 78 6.16 0.67 26.52
N THR A 79 5.69 -0.57 26.44
CA THR A 79 5.73 -1.38 25.21
C THR A 79 4.94 -0.75 24.05
N GLU A 80 3.97 0.11 24.36
CA GLU A 80 3.22 0.89 23.37
C GLU A 80 4.11 1.71 22.42
N ILE A 81 5.25 2.21 22.90
CA ILE A 81 6.17 3.04 22.11
C ILE A 81 6.82 2.22 20.99
N VAL A 82 7.09 0.94 21.24
CA VAL A 82 7.69 0.04 20.24
C VAL A 82 6.72 -0.17 19.07
N LEU A 83 5.44 -0.39 19.37
CA LEU A 83 4.40 -0.57 18.35
C LEU A 83 4.25 0.69 17.49
N VAL A 84 4.18 1.86 18.13
CA VAL A 84 4.11 3.14 17.43
C VAL A 84 5.38 3.37 16.59
N GLY A 85 6.56 3.01 17.09
CA GLY A 85 7.81 3.09 16.37
C GLY A 85 7.83 2.26 15.08
N ILE A 86 7.42 0.99 15.16
CA ILE A 86 7.31 0.11 13.98
C ILE A 86 6.31 0.69 12.97
N TRP A 87 5.18 1.21 13.47
CA TRP A 87 4.15 1.81 12.62
C TRP A 87 4.62 3.07 11.90
N ILE A 88 5.34 3.97 12.60
CA ILE A 88 5.92 5.17 12.00
C ILE A 88 6.96 4.80 10.93
N MET A 89 7.80 3.81 11.18
CA MET A 89 8.76 3.33 10.17
C MET A 89 8.05 2.79 8.93
N GLY A 90 6.98 2.02 9.10
CA GLY A 90 6.15 1.54 7.99
C GLY A 90 5.51 2.69 7.21
N MET A 91 4.99 3.69 7.90
CA MET A 91 4.43 4.91 7.29
C MET A 91 5.47 5.68 6.51
N PHE A 92 6.70 5.80 7.03
CA PHE A 92 7.79 6.48 6.34
C PHE A 92 8.13 5.79 5.00
N VAL A 93 8.29 4.46 5.01
CA VAL A 93 8.51 3.66 3.79
C VAL A 93 7.36 3.85 2.81
N LYS A 94 6.12 3.79 3.30
CA LYS A 94 4.91 3.96 2.48
C LYS A 94 4.85 5.34 1.81
N VAL A 95 5.10 6.41 2.57
CA VAL A 95 5.12 7.78 2.03
C VAL A 95 6.21 7.94 0.98
N GLY A 96 7.39 7.38 1.21
CA GLY A 96 8.47 7.37 0.22
C GLY A 96 8.07 6.70 -1.10
N LEU A 97 7.43 5.53 -1.02
CA LEU A 97 6.92 4.82 -2.19
C LEU A 97 5.82 5.61 -2.93
N CYS A 98 4.91 6.26 -2.20
CA CYS A 98 3.90 7.12 -2.80
C CYS A 98 4.51 8.31 -3.56
N LEU A 99 5.53 8.97 -2.98
CA LEU A 99 6.22 10.10 -3.62
C LEU A 99 7.02 9.65 -4.86
N LEU A 100 7.63 8.46 -4.81
CA LEU A 100 8.28 7.87 -5.97
C LEU A 100 7.27 7.62 -7.11
N ALA A 101 6.17 6.93 -6.81
CA ALA A 101 5.14 6.62 -7.79
C ALA A 101 4.50 7.88 -8.39
N ALA A 102 4.18 8.86 -7.55
CA ALA A 102 3.63 10.15 -7.98
C ALA A 102 4.62 10.95 -8.84
N GLY A 103 5.91 10.95 -8.49
CA GLY A 103 6.95 11.59 -9.28
C GLY A 103 7.14 10.94 -10.65
N LEU A 104 7.13 9.61 -10.73
CA LEU A 104 7.19 8.87 -11.99
C LEU A 104 5.95 9.11 -12.85
N ALA A 105 4.76 9.11 -12.23
CA ALA A 105 3.52 9.42 -12.92
C ALA A 105 3.52 10.85 -13.48
N ALA A 106 3.92 11.85 -12.68
CA ALA A 106 4.03 13.25 -13.11
C ALA A 106 5.05 13.44 -14.24
N ARG A 107 6.17 12.71 -14.20
CA ARG A 107 7.15 12.70 -15.28
C ARG A 107 6.57 12.14 -16.58
N HIS A 108 5.78 11.07 -16.50
CA HIS A 108 5.21 10.42 -17.69
C HIS A 108 4.02 11.20 -18.28
N SER A 109 3.16 11.79 -17.44
CA SER A 109 1.95 12.49 -17.89
C SER A 109 2.17 13.96 -18.23
N ALA A 110 2.97 14.66 -17.42
CA ALA A 110 3.16 16.12 -17.51
C ALA A 110 4.59 16.52 -17.89
N GLY A 111 5.51 15.56 -18.08
CA GLY A 111 6.90 15.84 -18.44
C GLY A 111 7.71 16.50 -17.32
N ILE A 112 7.20 16.51 -16.08
CA ILE A 112 7.85 17.19 -14.95
C ILE A 112 9.10 16.40 -14.54
N PRO A 113 10.29 17.03 -14.46
CA PRO A 113 11.50 16.33 -14.06
C PRO A 113 11.46 15.99 -12.57
N PHE A 114 11.89 14.77 -12.22
CA PHE A 114 12.00 14.31 -10.84
C PHE A 114 13.18 15.01 -10.16
N THR A 115 12.88 16.13 -9.51
CA THR A 115 13.84 17.01 -8.80
C THR A 115 13.38 17.22 -7.35
N PRO A 116 14.28 17.62 -6.42
CA PRO A 116 13.89 17.91 -5.03
C PRO A 116 12.71 18.89 -4.92
N TRP A 117 12.66 19.89 -5.80
CA TRP A 117 11.54 20.85 -5.89
C TRP A 117 10.22 20.20 -6.30
N SER A 118 10.24 19.28 -7.25
CA SER A 118 9.04 18.52 -7.64
C SER A 118 8.53 17.64 -6.51
N VAL A 119 9.42 17.08 -5.68
CA VAL A 119 9.05 16.28 -4.51
C VAL A 119 8.47 17.18 -3.41
N ALA A 120 9.10 18.33 -3.15
CA ALA A 120 8.57 19.33 -2.23
C ALA A 120 7.16 19.81 -2.65
N ALA A 121 6.94 20.06 -3.94
CA ALA A 121 5.63 20.43 -4.48
C ALA A 121 4.57 19.33 -4.23
N GLN A 122 4.93 18.05 -4.41
CA GLN A 122 4.04 16.93 -4.11
C GLN A 122 3.68 16.84 -2.62
N VAL A 123 4.65 17.06 -1.73
CA VAL A 123 4.41 17.08 -0.28
C VAL A 123 3.49 18.24 0.09
N ILE A 124 3.75 19.44 -0.44
CA ILE A 124 2.89 20.62 -0.19
C ILE A 124 1.47 20.38 -0.70
N ALA A 125 1.32 19.84 -1.91
CA ALA A 125 0.02 19.49 -2.46
C ALA A 125 -0.71 18.47 -1.58
N ALA A 126 -0.02 17.41 -1.13
CA ALA A 126 -0.60 16.41 -0.23
C ALA A 126 -1.06 17.04 1.10
N LEU A 127 -0.26 17.94 1.69
CA LEU A 127 -0.61 18.66 2.91
C LEU A 127 -1.74 19.68 2.72
N ALA A 128 -1.86 20.28 1.54
CA ALA A 128 -2.97 21.18 1.23
C ALA A 128 -4.29 20.41 1.09
N LEU A 129 -4.25 19.22 0.47
CA LEU A 129 -5.43 18.37 0.30
C LEU A 129 -6.02 17.89 1.64
N THR A 130 -5.21 17.75 2.69
CA THR A 130 -5.74 17.40 4.02
C THR A 130 -6.55 18.52 4.65
N GLN A 131 -6.28 19.79 4.29
CA GLN A 131 -7.01 20.96 4.80
C GLN A 131 -8.40 21.13 4.18
N LEU A 132 -8.67 20.44 3.06
CA LEU A 132 -9.99 20.47 2.42
C LEU A 132 -11.06 19.70 3.20
N TRP A 133 -10.65 18.91 4.21
CA TRP A 133 -11.56 18.10 5.01
C TRP A 133 -12.06 18.89 6.23
N PRO A 134 -13.39 19.01 6.44
CA PRO A 134 -13.94 19.76 7.56
C PRO A 134 -13.57 19.22 8.94
N SER A 135 -13.29 17.92 9.04
CA SER A 135 -12.86 17.28 10.29
C SER A 135 -12.10 15.98 10.01
N PHE A 136 -11.28 15.55 10.97
CA PHE A 136 -10.63 14.23 10.93
C PHE A 136 -11.65 13.09 10.83
N ASN A 137 -12.80 13.22 11.49
CA ASN A 137 -13.85 12.19 11.45
C ASN A 137 -14.52 12.10 10.07
N SER A 138 -14.70 13.22 9.38
CA SER A 138 -15.18 13.26 7.99
C SER A 138 -14.18 12.59 7.05
N GLN A 139 -12.89 12.82 7.26
CA GLN A 139 -11.83 12.16 6.50
C GLN A 139 -11.79 10.65 6.76
N ALA A 140 -11.86 10.23 8.02
CA ALA A 140 -11.84 8.82 8.40
C ALA A 140 -13.07 8.06 7.88
N SER A 141 -14.27 8.64 8.01
CA SER A 141 -15.51 8.04 7.49
C SER A 141 -15.50 7.92 5.96
N TRP A 142 -14.98 8.92 5.26
CA TRP A 142 -14.80 8.84 3.80
C TRP A 142 -13.75 7.81 3.40
N ALA A 143 -12.65 7.67 4.15
CA ALA A 143 -11.65 6.65 3.90
C ALA A 143 -12.23 5.22 4.02
N VAL A 144 -13.17 5.00 4.94
CA VAL A 144 -13.81 3.69 5.15
C VAL A 144 -14.91 3.41 4.12
N SER A 145 -15.77 4.40 3.84
CA SER A 145 -17.00 4.20 3.07
C SER A 145 -16.95 4.76 1.64
N GLY A 146 -16.28 5.91 1.44
CA GLY A 146 -16.21 6.61 0.15
C GLY A 146 -15.07 6.12 -0.76
N LEU A 147 -14.00 5.61 -0.18
CA LEU A 147 -12.81 5.17 -0.92
C LEU A 147 -13.05 3.88 -1.72
N THR A 148 -13.94 3.01 -1.22
CA THR A 148 -14.29 1.73 -1.88
C THR A 148 -14.98 1.93 -3.25
N PRO A 149 -16.08 2.70 -3.38
CA PRO A 149 -16.75 2.88 -4.67
C PRO A 149 -15.98 3.77 -5.66
N THR A 150 -15.10 4.67 -5.19
CA THR A 150 -14.37 5.61 -6.04
C THR A 150 -13.10 5.02 -6.65
N VAL A 151 -12.40 4.14 -5.92
CA VAL A 151 -11.14 3.54 -6.38
C VAL A 151 -11.38 2.35 -7.32
N LEU A 152 -12.46 1.58 -7.11
CA LEU A 152 -12.81 0.43 -7.97
C LEU A 152 -12.83 0.73 -9.48
N PRO A 153 -13.57 1.73 -9.98
CA PRO A 153 -13.63 1.99 -11.41
C PRO A 153 -12.29 2.46 -11.98
N ILE A 154 -11.46 3.16 -11.21
CA ILE A 154 -10.12 3.58 -11.67
C ILE A 154 -9.19 2.36 -11.75
N GLN A 155 -9.26 1.49 -10.76
CA GLN A 155 -8.34 0.39 -10.57
C GLN A 155 -8.66 -0.84 -11.44
N LEU A 156 -9.94 -1.09 -11.71
CA LEU A 156 -10.36 -2.06 -12.73
C LEU A 156 -10.43 -1.45 -14.13
N GLY A 157 -10.76 -0.16 -14.24
CA GLY A 157 -10.93 0.51 -15.53
C GLY A 157 -9.63 0.59 -16.32
N ILE A 158 -8.50 0.90 -15.68
CA ILE A 158 -7.21 0.98 -16.38
C ILE A 158 -6.78 -0.39 -16.96
N PRO A 159 -6.79 -1.51 -16.19
CA PRO A 159 -6.53 -2.84 -16.74
C PRO A 159 -7.54 -3.29 -17.79
N LEU A 160 -8.84 -3.03 -17.61
CA LEU A 160 -9.88 -3.40 -18.59
C LEU A 160 -9.73 -2.62 -19.89
N LEU A 161 -9.40 -1.33 -19.82
CA LEU A 161 -9.11 -0.52 -21.01
C LEU A 161 -7.85 -1.01 -21.72
N LEU A 162 -6.79 -1.33 -20.98
CA LEU A 162 -5.58 -1.93 -21.56
C LEU A 162 -5.87 -3.29 -22.22
N LEU A 163 -6.70 -4.13 -21.59
CA LEU A 163 -7.14 -5.42 -22.16
C LEU A 163 -8.01 -5.23 -23.40
N ALA A 164 -8.94 -4.28 -23.38
CA ALA A 164 -9.79 -3.97 -24.52
C ALA A 164 -8.95 -3.46 -25.70
N VAL A 165 -8.05 -2.51 -25.47
CA VAL A 165 -7.13 -1.99 -26.49
C VAL A 165 -6.18 -3.09 -26.99
N GLY A 166 -5.65 -3.93 -26.09
CA GLY A 166 -4.78 -5.05 -26.44
C GLY A 166 -5.49 -6.15 -27.24
N GLY A 167 -6.75 -6.43 -26.91
CA GLY A 167 -7.61 -7.35 -27.66
C GLY A 167 -7.96 -6.83 -29.05
N LEU A 168 -8.23 -5.51 -29.16
CA LEU A 168 -8.54 -4.86 -30.43
C LEU A 168 -7.31 -4.68 -31.34
N ARG A 169 -6.10 -4.51 -30.78
CA ARG A 169 -4.86 -4.34 -31.56
C ARG A 169 -4.19 -5.63 -32.01
N GLY A 170 -4.67 -6.80 -31.57
CA GLY A 170 -4.01 -8.08 -31.81
C GLY A 170 -2.69 -8.16 -31.06
N TRP A 171 -2.67 -8.89 -29.95
CA TRP A 171 -1.55 -8.95 -29.01
C TRP A 171 -0.21 -9.24 -29.70
N PRO A 172 0.76 -8.30 -29.74
CA PRO A 172 2.11 -8.63 -30.17
C PRO A 172 2.79 -9.36 -29.01
N VAL A 173 2.71 -10.68 -29.01
CA VAL A 173 3.50 -11.51 -28.09
C VAL A 173 4.99 -11.19 -28.36
N PRO A 174 5.75 -10.64 -27.40
CA PRO A 174 7.18 -10.46 -27.60
C PRO A 174 7.80 -11.84 -27.83
N LYS A 175 8.28 -12.12 -29.05
CA LYS A 175 9.02 -13.36 -29.34
C LYS A 175 10.29 -13.35 -28.51
N ARG A 176 10.30 -14.08 -27.39
CA ARG A 176 11.51 -14.35 -26.60
C ARG A 176 12.54 -15.00 -27.52
N ASN A 177 13.62 -14.28 -27.81
CA ASN A 177 14.59 -14.67 -28.83
C ASN A 177 15.35 -15.92 -28.37
N ARG A 178 15.45 -16.93 -29.24
CA ARG A 178 16.03 -18.26 -28.91
C ARG A 178 17.54 -18.19 -28.59
N LYS A 179 18.22 -17.10 -28.96
CA LYS A 179 19.67 -16.92 -28.73
C LYS A 179 20.04 -16.76 -27.25
N ASP A 180 19.17 -16.20 -26.41
CA ASP A 180 19.46 -15.97 -24.99
C ASP A 180 19.42 -17.26 -24.14
N ARG A 181 18.88 -18.35 -24.69
CA ARG A 181 18.88 -19.67 -24.04
C ARG A 181 20.18 -20.44 -24.26
N ALA A 182 20.85 -20.24 -25.40
CA ALA A 182 22.06 -21.00 -25.73
C ALA A 182 23.31 -20.52 -24.99
N SER A 183 23.35 -19.25 -24.58
CA SER A 183 24.46 -18.69 -23.80
C SER A 183 24.44 -19.06 -22.31
N HIS A 184 23.32 -19.59 -21.81
CA HIS A 184 23.17 -19.98 -20.40
C HIS A 184 23.42 -21.48 -20.15
N GLU A 185 23.51 -22.30 -21.21
CA GLU A 185 23.79 -23.75 -21.10
C GLU A 185 25.23 -24.12 -21.51
N LEU A 186 26.05 -23.16 -21.93
CA LEU A 186 27.45 -23.37 -22.35
C LEU A 186 28.46 -22.57 -21.52
N GLY A 187 28.07 -22.07 -20.35
CA GLY A 187 28.92 -21.33 -19.41
C GLY A 187 28.99 -22.00 -18.06
#